data_AF-A0A3P1VGM5-F1
#
_entry.id   AF-A0A3P1VGM5-F1
#
_cell.length_a   1.000
_cell.length_b   1.000
_cell.length_c   1.000
_cell.angle_alpha   90.00
_cell.angle_beta   90.00
_cell.angle_gamma   90.00
#
_symmetry.space_group_name_H-M   'P 1'
#
loop_
_entity.id
_entity.type
_entity.pdbx_description
1 polymer ?
#
loop_
_entity_poly.entity_id
_entity_poly.type
_entity_poly.pdbx_seq_one_letter_code
_entity_poly.pdbx_strand_id
1 'polypeptide(L)'
;MNMKKKGGLLFLMSIVLGGFLGMFVGMFKARAESNGIILDVKPLIPWLSAISLLLAVIILFLTFNFLKKSRKFHSLYQEEMDDDLNETYYVQMYRNLEFGTIAFNITSVAISLSIFLSLNEVVILHTDHQTFSLSFLVFVLSLVAQKSLFKTIAIVRQFDLVFFSTPKDVLDYINSYDEGERQANLEQSFRILFQLNQYVLPALYVFLIIISFLTGEIQLLAFLLVGVIHIYINVMQLPMVKRYFK
;
A
#
# COMPACT_ATOMS: atom_id res chain seq x y z
N MET A 1 10.57 25.32 13.44
CA MET A 1 11.37 24.68 12.35
C MET A 1 10.64 23.44 11.81
N ASN A 2 9.60 23.55 10.96
CA ASN A 2 8.85 22.35 10.51
C ASN A 2 8.18 22.40 9.11
N MET A 3 8.35 23.46 8.32
CA MET A 3 7.76 23.53 6.97
C MET A 3 8.67 22.95 5.86
N LYS A 4 10.00 22.94 6.04
CA LYS A 4 10.96 22.48 5.02
C LYS A 4 10.96 20.95 4.79
N LYS A 5 10.59 20.13 5.79
CA LYS A 5 10.59 18.66 5.67
C LYS A 5 9.36 18.10 4.94
N LYS A 6 8.19 18.74 5.07
CA LYS A 6 6.97 18.36 4.31
C LYS A 6 7.13 18.64 2.81
N GLY A 7 7.79 19.74 2.46
CA GLY A 7 8.12 20.08 1.06
C GLY A 7 9.03 19.04 0.40
N GLY A 8 10.03 18.52 1.13
CA GLY A 8 10.93 17.48 0.59
C GLY A 8 10.23 16.15 0.29
N LEU A 9 9.30 15.71 1.16
CA LEU A 9 8.54 14.47 0.93
C LEU A 9 7.52 14.63 -0.20
N LEU A 10 6.81 15.76 -0.26
CA LEU A 10 5.91 16.09 -1.37
C LEU A 10 6.69 16.25 -2.68
N PHE A 11 7.89 16.81 -2.65
CA PHE A 11 8.77 16.92 -3.81
C PHE A 11 9.28 15.55 -4.27
N LEU A 12 9.66 14.66 -3.35
CA LEU A 12 10.02 13.28 -3.68
C LEU A 12 8.82 12.51 -4.26
N MET A 13 7.62 12.68 -3.69
CA MET A 13 6.39 12.12 -4.26
C MET A 13 6.12 12.69 -5.64
N SER A 14 6.29 13.99 -5.87
CA SER A 14 6.12 14.62 -7.19
C SER A 14 7.20 14.23 -8.19
N ILE A 15 8.42 13.91 -7.77
CA ILE A 15 9.47 13.37 -8.66
C ILE A 15 9.18 11.91 -9.00
N VAL A 16 8.76 11.10 -8.03
CA VAL A 16 8.42 9.69 -8.28
C VAL A 16 7.15 9.60 -9.13
N LEU A 17 6.09 10.35 -8.78
CA LEU A 17 4.86 10.43 -9.57
C LEU A 17 5.07 11.13 -10.90
N GLY A 18 5.86 12.21 -10.95
CA GLY A 18 6.15 12.95 -12.18
C GLY A 18 7.10 12.20 -13.12
N GLY A 19 8.04 11.43 -12.58
CA GLY A 19 8.87 10.49 -13.34
C GLY A 19 8.04 9.31 -13.85
N PHE A 20 7.17 8.75 -13.00
CA PHE A 20 6.24 7.69 -13.38
C PHE A 20 5.27 8.17 -14.48
N LEU A 21 4.60 9.30 -14.29
CA LEU A 21 3.69 9.91 -15.26
C LEU A 21 4.40 10.41 -16.52
N GLY A 22 5.60 10.98 -16.40
CA GLY A 22 6.41 11.44 -17.53
C GLY A 22 6.89 10.31 -18.42
N MET A 23 7.29 9.17 -17.82
CA MET A 23 7.58 7.94 -18.56
C MET A 23 6.30 7.34 -19.17
N PHE A 24 5.19 7.36 -18.43
CA PHE A 24 3.88 6.91 -18.95
C PHE A 24 3.46 7.73 -20.19
N VAL A 25 3.49 9.05 -20.10
CA VAL A 25 3.15 9.98 -21.20
C VAL A 25 4.14 9.87 -22.36
N GLY A 26 5.44 9.75 -22.08
CA GLY A 26 6.47 9.56 -23.10
C GLY A 26 6.27 8.25 -23.88
N MET A 27 5.83 7.19 -23.20
CA MET A 27 5.51 5.89 -23.78
C MET A 27 4.23 5.91 -24.62
N PHE A 28 3.17 6.60 -24.16
CA PHE A 28 1.96 6.84 -24.94
C PHE A 28 2.28 7.64 -26.21
N LYS A 29 3.13 8.67 -26.13
CA LYS A 29 3.54 9.47 -27.28
C LYS A 29 4.36 8.68 -28.30
N ALA A 30 5.40 7.96 -27.85
CA ALA A 30 6.26 7.18 -28.74
C ALA A 30 5.52 6.02 -29.43
N ARG A 31 4.46 5.48 -28.81
CA ARG A 31 3.70 4.35 -29.37
C ARG A 31 2.46 4.77 -30.18
N ALA A 32 1.79 5.86 -29.80
CA ALA A 32 0.72 6.46 -30.60
C ALA A 32 1.22 6.98 -31.96
N GLU A 33 2.51 7.31 -32.07
CA GLU A 33 3.15 7.68 -33.35
C GLU A 33 3.50 6.47 -34.24
N SER A 34 3.50 5.22 -33.72
CA SER A 34 3.96 4.03 -34.48
C SER A 34 2.88 3.00 -34.81
N ASN A 35 1.80 2.90 -34.02
CA ASN A 35 0.66 2.02 -34.30
C ASN A 35 -0.63 2.85 -34.19
N GLY A 36 -1.67 2.51 -34.95
CA GLY A 36 -3.00 3.11 -34.77
C GLY A 36 -3.49 3.00 -33.31
N ILE A 37 -4.67 3.58 -33.02
CA ILE A 37 -5.24 3.81 -31.67
C ILE A 37 -5.17 2.60 -30.69
N ILE A 38 -5.01 1.37 -31.19
CA ILE A 38 -4.97 0.12 -30.41
C ILE A 38 -3.56 -0.13 -29.83
N LEU A 39 -3.45 -0.14 -28.50
CA LEU A 39 -2.23 -0.43 -27.76
C LEU A 39 -2.05 -1.94 -27.51
N ASP A 40 -0.93 -2.50 -27.98
CA ASP A 40 -0.47 -3.83 -27.55
C ASP A 40 0.23 -3.72 -26.18
N VAL A 41 -0.39 -4.30 -25.15
CA VAL A 41 0.08 -4.28 -23.76
C VAL A 41 1.17 -5.32 -23.47
N LYS A 42 1.35 -6.33 -24.32
CA LYS A 42 2.32 -7.42 -24.09
C LYS A 42 3.77 -6.94 -23.87
N PRO A 43 4.29 -5.95 -24.63
CA PRO A 43 5.64 -5.45 -24.42
C PRO A 43 5.83 -4.65 -23.12
N LEU A 44 4.74 -4.21 -22.48
CA LEU A 44 4.79 -3.38 -21.26
C LEU A 44 4.86 -4.22 -19.98
N ILE A 45 4.39 -5.47 -20.03
CA ILE A 45 4.31 -6.35 -18.85
C ILE A 45 5.70 -6.53 -18.18
N PRO A 46 6.79 -6.85 -18.92
CA PRO A 46 8.13 -6.99 -18.32
C PRO A 46 8.66 -5.73 -17.65
N TRP A 47 8.35 -4.55 -18.21
CA TRP A 47 8.77 -3.28 -17.61
C TRP A 47 8.00 -2.99 -16.33
N LEU A 48 6.68 -3.24 -16.32
CA LEU A 48 5.84 -3.04 -15.14
C LEU A 48 6.21 -4.02 -14.01
N SER A 49 6.53 -5.28 -14.32
CA SER A 49 6.97 -6.25 -13.32
C SER A 49 8.34 -5.88 -12.72
N ALA A 50 9.29 -5.44 -13.54
CA ALA A 50 10.60 -5.00 -13.07
C ALA A 50 10.54 -3.73 -12.21
N ILE A 51 9.73 -2.74 -12.61
CA ILE A 51 9.55 -1.50 -11.84
C ILE A 51 8.87 -1.79 -10.49
N SER A 52 7.82 -2.62 -10.49
CA SER A 52 7.14 -3.00 -9.25
C SER A 52 8.07 -3.78 -8.31
N LEU A 53 8.93 -4.65 -8.85
CA LEU A 53 9.96 -5.36 -8.08
C LEU A 53 10.97 -4.38 -7.45
N LEU A 54 11.49 -3.45 -8.24
CA LEU A 54 12.47 -2.46 -7.76
C LEU A 54 11.87 -1.60 -6.64
N LEU A 55 10.65 -1.11 -6.83
CA LEU A 55 9.94 -0.35 -5.80
C LEU A 55 9.71 -1.20 -4.53
N ALA A 56 9.30 -2.46 -4.68
CA ALA A 56 9.11 -3.37 -3.56
C ALA A 56 10.39 -3.50 -2.72
N VAL A 57 11.55 -3.69 -3.36
CA VAL A 57 12.86 -3.83 -2.67
C VAL A 57 13.24 -2.56 -1.92
N ILE A 58 13.09 -1.37 -2.54
CA ILE A 58 13.42 -0.09 -1.90
C ILE A 58 12.54 0.12 -0.66
N ILE A 59 11.23 -0.05 -0.80
CA ILE A 59 10.28 0.19 0.29
C ILE A 59 10.41 -0.88 1.38
N LEU A 60 10.80 -2.11 1.04
CA LEU A 60 11.10 -3.17 2.00
C LEU A 60 12.29 -2.77 2.90
N PHE A 61 13.35 -2.20 2.32
CA PHE A 61 14.48 -1.71 3.11
C PHE A 61 14.08 -0.55 4.02
N LEU A 62 13.24 0.38 3.53
CA LEU A 62 12.66 1.45 4.33
C LEU A 62 11.83 0.90 5.50
N THR A 63 11.04 -0.15 5.26
CA THR A 63 10.27 -0.85 6.29
C THR A 63 11.18 -1.31 7.43
N PHE A 64 12.24 -2.05 7.12
CA PHE A 64 13.20 -2.49 8.14
C PHE A 64 13.85 -1.33 8.88
N ASN A 65 14.19 -0.25 8.18
CA ASN A 65 14.78 0.94 8.79
C ASN A 65 13.84 1.59 9.81
N PHE A 66 12.56 1.77 9.46
CA PHE A 66 11.55 2.31 10.37
C PHE A 66 11.32 1.40 11.58
N LEU A 67 11.22 0.09 11.39
CA LEU A 67 11.05 -0.87 12.48
C LEU A 67 12.25 -0.91 13.42
N LYS A 68 13.48 -0.81 12.89
CA LYS A 68 14.69 -0.74 13.70
C LYS A 68 14.71 0.56 14.52
N LYS A 69 14.32 1.69 13.90
CA LYS A 69 14.27 3.00 14.55
C LYS A 69 13.20 3.05 15.64
N SER A 70 12.03 2.45 15.41
CA SER A 70 10.97 2.33 16.42
C SER A 70 11.46 1.56 17.65
N ARG A 71 12.07 0.38 17.47
CA ARG A 71 12.65 -0.41 18.58
C ARG A 71 13.77 0.34 19.32
N LYS A 72 14.60 1.09 18.60
CA LYS A 72 15.64 1.92 19.22
C LYS A 72 15.04 3.01 20.11
N PHE A 73 13.98 3.68 19.67
CA PHE A 73 13.33 4.68 20.51
C PHE A 73 12.56 4.07 21.67
N HIS A 74 12.04 2.85 21.52
CA HIS A 74 11.45 2.12 22.63
C HIS A 74 12.47 1.85 23.76
N SER A 75 13.68 1.40 23.43
CA SER A 75 14.72 1.19 24.46
C SER A 75 15.14 2.51 25.11
N LEU A 76 15.33 3.58 24.33
CA LEU A 76 15.66 4.90 24.87
C LEU A 76 14.55 5.45 25.77
N TYR A 77 13.29 5.26 25.40
CA TYR A 77 12.13 5.64 26.20
C TYR A 77 12.10 4.92 27.56
N GLN A 78 12.57 3.67 27.64
CA GLN A 78 12.61 2.93 28.91
C GLN A 78 13.76 3.35 29.84
N GLU A 79 14.86 3.85 29.28
CA GLU A 79 16.06 4.22 30.04
C GLU A 79 16.05 5.70 30.48
N GLU A 80 15.28 6.55 29.79
CA GLU A 80 15.32 8.01 29.98
C GLU A 80 14.36 8.49 31.09
N MET A 81 14.92 9.19 32.08
CA MET A 81 14.15 9.77 33.20
C MET A 81 13.82 11.25 33.02
N ASP A 82 14.37 11.92 32.01
CA ASP A 82 14.01 13.29 31.64
C ASP A 82 12.66 13.31 30.89
N ASP A 83 11.64 13.93 31.48
CA ASP A 83 10.27 13.92 30.96
C ASP A 83 10.13 14.51 29.54
N ASP A 84 10.86 15.59 29.22
CA ASP A 84 10.78 16.26 27.91
C ASP A 84 11.41 15.40 26.80
N LEU A 85 12.54 14.76 27.12
CA LEU A 85 13.23 13.86 26.19
C LEU A 85 12.47 12.54 26.03
N ASN A 86 11.86 12.06 27.11
CA ASN A 86 11.02 10.88 27.16
C ASN A 86 9.79 11.04 26.24
N GLU A 87 9.05 12.16 26.32
CA GLU A 87 7.91 12.43 25.42
C GLU A 87 8.35 12.46 23.94
N THR A 88 9.51 13.06 23.67
CA THR A 88 10.06 13.09 22.31
C THR A 88 10.37 11.69 21.78
N TYR A 89 10.88 10.79 22.62
CA TYR A 89 11.12 9.39 22.23
C TYR A 89 9.83 8.60 22.06
N TYR A 90 8.83 8.83 22.92
CA TYR A 90 7.49 8.25 22.80
C TYR A 90 6.88 8.55 21.42
N VAL A 91 6.87 9.84 21.01
CA VAL A 91 6.33 10.25 19.70
C VAL A 91 7.12 9.63 18.55
N GLN A 92 8.44 9.58 18.66
CA GLN A 92 9.28 9.01 17.60
C GLN A 92 9.12 7.49 17.50
N MET A 93 8.97 6.78 18.62
CA MET A 93 8.76 5.34 18.66
C MET A 93 7.49 4.96 17.87
N TYR A 94 6.35 5.57 18.21
CA TYR A 94 5.08 5.28 17.55
C TYR A 94 5.05 5.75 16.10
N ARG A 95 5.57 6.96 15.80
CA ARG A 95 5.61 7.45 14.43
C ARG A 95 6.41 6.54 13.49
N ASN A 96 7.55 6.02 13.95
CA ASN A 96 8.33 5.08 13.14
C ASN A 96 7.63 3.71 13.05
N LEU A 97 6.88 3.27 14.06
CA LEU A 97 6.07 2.06 13.97
C LEU A 97 4.98 2.19 12.89
N GLU A 98 4.22 3.29 12.92
CA GLU A 98 3.14 3.53 11.95
C GLU A 98 3.70 3.68 10.52
N PHE A 99 4.80 4.42 10.34
CA PHE A 99 5.47 4.49 9.03
C PHE A 99 6.03 3.14 8.55
N GLY A 100 6.55 2.32 9.46
CA GLY A 100 6.98 0.96 9.15
C GLY A 100 5.80 0.09 8.70
N THR A 101 4.65 0.20 9.36
CA THR A 101 3.42 -0.52 9.01
C THR A 101 2.89 -0.11 7.64
N ILE A 102 2.81 1.20 7.37
CA ILE A 102 2.38 1.74 6.06
C ILE A 102 3.34 1.29 4.95
N ALA A 103 4.66 1.42 5.17
CA ALA A 103 5.66 0.99 4.20
C ALA A 103 5.55 -0.51 3.90
N PHE A 104 5.36 -1.35 4.93
CA PHE A 104 5.16 -2.79 4.78
C PHE A 104 3.92 -3.11 3.93
N ASN A 105 2.79 -2.44 4.18
CA ASN A 105 1.57 -2.65 3.41
C ASN A 105 1.76 -2.27 1.94
N ILE A 106 2.43 -1.15 1.65
CA ILE A 106 2.75 -0.73 0.28
C ILE A 106 3.68 -1.74 -0.40
N THR A 107 4.74 -2.17 0.29
CA THR A 107 5.66 -3.20 -0.21
C THR A 107 4.93 -4.50 -0.52
N SER A 108 4.03 -4.94 0.35
CA SER A 108 3.27 -6.18 0.16
C SER A 108 2.44 -6.13 -1.12
N VAL A 109 1.77 -5.00 -1.38
CA VAL A 109 1.03 -4.78 -2.65
C VAL A 109 1.97 -4.78 -3.86
N ALA A 110 3.10 -4.08 -3.79
CA ALA A 110 4.07 -4.03 -4.89
C ALA A 110 4.66 -5.41 -5.23
N ILE A 111 4.95 -6.23 -4.21
CA ILE A 111 5.42 -7.62 -4.37
C ILE A 111 4.35 -8.47 -5.03
N SER A 112 3.10 -8.41 -4.55
CA SER A 112 2.00 -9.18 -5.15
C SER A 112 1.79 -8.81 -6.62
N LEU A 113 1.87 -7.51 -6.95
CA LEU A 113 1.78 -7.04 -8.33
C LEU A 113 2.94 -7.58 -9.18
N SER A 114 4.17 -7.50 -8.68
CA SER A 114 5.36 -7.97 -9.38
C SER A 114 5.33 -9.48 -9.66
N ILE A 115 4.92 -10.28 -8.65
CA ILE A 115 4.72 -11.73 -8.81
C ILE A 115 3.66 -12.00 -9.88
N PHE A 116 2.51 -11.33 -9.82
CA PHE A 116 1.43 -11.57 -10.77
C PHE A 116 1.84 -11.23 -12.20
N LEU A 117 2.49 -10.09 -12.42
CA LEU A 117 2.94 -9.68 -13.76
C LEU A 117 4.03 -10.61 -14.30
N SER A 118 5.04 -10.94 -13.49
CA SER A 118 6.12 -11.85 -13.90
C SER A 118 5.65 -13.30 -14.13
N LEU A 119 4.62 -13.77 -13.41
CA LEU A 119 3.96 -15.04 -13.72
C LEU A 119 3.31 -15.02 -15.12
N ASN A 120 2.65 -13.93 -15.48
CA ASN A 120 2.07 -13.77 -16.81
C ASN A 120 3.15 -13.79 -17.90
N GLU A 121 4.33 -13.20 -17.66
CA GLU A 121 5.46 -13.25 -18.60
C GLU A 121 5.94 -14.69 -18.84
N VAL A 122 6.11 -15.45 -17.77
CA VAL A 122 6.58 -16.84 -17.86
C VAL A 122 5.56 -17.74 -18.58
N VAL A 123 4.27 -17.59 -18.27
CA VAL A 123 3.20 -18.46 -18.79
C VAL A 123 2.78 -18.08 -20.21
N ILE A 124 2.62 -16.78 -20.50
CA ILE A 124 2.03 -16.28 -21.76
C ILE A 124 3.11 -15.88 -22.76
N LEU A 125 4.16 -15.21 -22.30
CA LEU A 125 5.23 -14.70 -23.17
C LEU A 125 6.40 -15.69 -23.31
N HIS A 126 6.38 -16.80 -22.56
CA HIS A 126 7.46 -17.80 -22.49
C HIS A 126 8.85 -17.17 -22.35
N THR A 127 8.91 -16.06 -21.63
CA THR A 127 10.08 -15.20 -21.50
C THR A 127 10.45 -15.04 -20.03
N ASP A 128 11.71 -14.66 -19.80
CA ASP A 128 12.33 -14.16 -18.56
C ASP A 128 11.85 -14.76 -17.22
N HIS A 129 12.37 -15.95 -16.89
CA HIS A 129 12.17 -16.58 -15.59
C HIS A 129 12.84 -15.85 -14.42
N GLN A 130 13.73 -14.88 -14.69
CA GLN A 130 14.56 -14.25 -13.68
C GLN A 130 13.74 -13.29 -12.82
N THR A 131 12.90 -12.45 -13.42
CA THR A 131 12.04 -11.50 -12.70
C THR A 131 11.06 -12.22 -11.79
N PHE A 132 10.48 -13.33 -12.24
CA PHE A 132 9.62 -14.16 -11.40
C PHE A 132 10.36 -14.76 -10.20
N SER A 133 11.54 -15.34 -10.44
CA SER A 133 12.37 -15.94 -9.38
C SER A 133 12.79 -14.91 -8.33
N LEU A 134 13.19 -13.70 -8.75
CA LEU A 134 13.53 -12.60 -7.85
C LEU A 134 12.31 -12.09 -7.09
N SER A 135 11.16 -11.96 -7.75
CA SER A 135 9.90 -11.55 -7.10
C SER A 135 9.48 -12.53 -6.01
N PHE A 136 9.63 -13.83 -6.27
CA PHE A 136 9.39 -14.88 -5.28
C PHE A 136 10.37 -14.80 -4.09
N LEU A 137 11.66 -14.55 -4.35
CA LEU A 137 12.65 -14.34 -3.28
C LEU A 137 12.27 -13.13 -2.41
N VAL A 138 11.90 -12.01 -3.02
CA VAL A 138 11.48 -10.79 -2.29
C VAL A 138 10.20 -11.04 -1.49
N PHE A 139 9.29 -11.88 -1.97
CA PHE A 139 8.14 -12.35 -1.19
C PHE A 139 8.55 -13.16 0.04
N VAL A 140 9.52 -14.07 -0.06
CA VAL A 140 10.04 -14.78 1.13
C VAL A 140 10.63 -13.79 2.15
N LEU A 141 11.34 -12.75 1.68
CA LEU A 141 11.86 -11.68 2.55
C LEU A 141 10.74 -10.84 3.19
N SER A 142 9.61 -10.65 2.51
CA SER A 142 8.48 -9.91 3.09
C SER A 142 7.83 -10.66 4.26
N LEU A 143 7.83 -12.00 4.25
CA LEU A 143 7.40 -12.79 5.41
C LEU A 143 8.29 -12.56 6.64
N VAL A 144 9.61 -12.39 6.43
CA VAL A 144 10.55 -12.01 7.49
C VAL A 144 10.27 -10.59 7.98
N ALA A 145 9.97 -9.66 7.07
CA ALA A 145 9.58 -8.30 7.42
C ALA A 145 8.26 -8.26 8.22
N GLN A 146 7.26 -9.07 7.83
CA GLN A 146 5.99 -9.21 8.55
C GLN A 146 6.22 -9.69 9.98
N LYS A 147 7.05 -10.73 10.15
CA LYS A 147 7.43 -11.22 11.49
C LYS A 147 8.13 -10.14 12.30
N SER A 148 9.03 -9.37 11.67
CA SER A 148 9.70 -8.24 12.34
C SER A 148 8.73 -7.12 12.71
N LEU A 149 7.72 -6.85 11.88
CA LEU A 149 6.68 -5.86 12.15
C LEU A 149 5.87 -6.27 13.38
N PHE A 150 5.35 -7.50 13.39
CA PHE A 150 4.52 -7.99 14.49
C PHE A 150 5.31 -8.06 15.80
N LYS A 151 6.57 -8.51 15.75
CA LYS A 151 7.46 -8.43 16.91
C LYS A 151 7.64 -6.99 17.42
N THR A 152 7.73 -6.02 16.51
CA THR A 152 7.86 -4.61 16.90
C THR A 152 6.57 -4.09 17.52
N ILE A 153 5.40 -4.45 16.96
CA ILE A 153 4.10 -4.12 17.54
C ILE A 153 3.98 -4.72 18.95
N ALA A 154 4.31 -6.00 19.14
CA ALA A 154 4.28 -6.65 20.45
C ALA A 154 5.16 -5.95 21.49
N ILE A 155 6.36 -5.50 21.10
CA ILE A 155 7.26 -4.76 22.01
C ILE A 155 6.73 -3.35 22.31
N VAL A 156 6.36 -2.60 21.27
CA VAL A 156 6.06 -1.17 21.38
C VAL A 156 4.64 -0.91 21.92
N ARG A 157 3.66 -1.68 21.44
CA ARG A 157 2.24 -1.55 21.77
C ARG A 157 1.78 -2.54 22.84
N GLN A 158 2.64 -3.47 23.27
CA GLN A 158 2.29 -4.54 24.23
C GLN A 158 1.08 -5.37 23.78
N PHE A 159 0.92 -5.52 22.45
CA PHE A 159 -0.19 -6.24 21.83
C PHE A 159 0.34 -7.28 20.84
N ASP A 160 -0.06 -8.54 21.00
CA ASP A 160 0.39 -9.63 20.13
C ASP A 160 -0.62 -9.86 19.00
N LEU A 161 -0.24 -9.48 17.78
CA LEU A 161 -1.05 -9.69 16.59
C LEU A 161 -0.81 -11.08 16.01
N VAL A 162 -1.90 -11.81 15.77
CA VAL A 162 -1.86 -13.13 15.16
C VAL A 162 -1.43 -13.01 13.69
N PHE A 163 -0.57 -13.93 13.22
CA PHE A 163 -0.04 -13.92 11.85
C PHE A 163 -1.12 -13.78 10.76
N PHE A 164 -2.25 -14.47 10.95
CA PHE A 164 -3.46 -14.37 10.12
C PHE A 164 -4.57 -13.62 10.87
N SER A 165 -4.34 -12.33 11.13
CA SER A 165 -5.28 -11.48 11.86
C SER A 165 -6.61 -11.34 11.09
N THR A 166 -7.70 -11.57 11.80
CA THR A 166 -9.06 -11.30 11.31
C THR A 166 -9.39 -9.81 11.50
N PRO A 167 -10.45 -9.30 10.85
CA PRO A 167 -10.92 -7.92 11.11
C PRO A 167 -11.23 -7.65 12.58
N LYS A 168 -11.62 -8.68 13.35
CA LYS A 168 -11.84 -8.57 14.78
C LYS A 168 -10.52 -8.36 15.53
N ASP A 169 -9.49 -9.14 15.23
CA ASP A 169 -8.19 -9.02 15.90
C ASP A 169 -7.54 -7.66 15.62
N VAL A 170 -7.69 -7.15 14.40
CA VAL A 170 -7.24 -5.80 14.04
C VAL A 170 -8.05 -4.72 14.76
N LEU A 171 -9.36 -4.92 14.94
CA LEU A 171 -10.19 -4.00 15.72
C LEU A 171 -9.80 -4.01 17.20
N ASP A 172 -9.50 -5.18 17.77
CA ASP A 172 -9.03 -5.31 19.15
C ASP A 172 -7.66 -4.62 19.34
N TYR A 173 -6.77 -4.71 18.35
CA TYR A 173 -5.53 -3.92 18.29
C TYR A 173 -5.78 -2.41 18.27
N ILE A 174 -6.69 -1.92 17.42
CA ILE A 174 -7.03 -0.48 17.38
C ILE A 174 -7.69 -0.03 18.69
N ASN A 175 -8.47 -0.89 19.33
CA ASN A 175 -9.11 -0.60 20.61
C ASN A 175 -8.10 -0.53 21.78
N SER A 176 -6.88 -1.06 21.62
CA SER A 176 -5.82 -0.93 22.62
C SER A 176 -5.11 0.42 22.56
N TYR A 177 -5.43 1.27 21.59
CA TYR A 177 -4.83 2.61 21.46
C TYR A 177 -5.41 3.55 22.51
N ASP A 178 -4.66 4.62 22.81
CA ASP A 178 -5.21 5.72 23.60
C ASP A 178 -6.42 6.36 22.88
N GLU A 179 -7.32 6.96 23.65
CA GLU A 179 -8.61 7.44 23.16
C GLU A 179 -8.46 8.45 22.01
N GLY A 180 -7.50 9.37 22.12
CA GLY A 180 -7.23 10.36 21.07
C GLY A 180 -6.70 9.74 19.78
N GLU A 181 -5.79 8.77 19.89
CA GLU A 181 -5.23 8.06 18.73
C GLU A 181 -6.29 7.19 18.05
N ARG A 182 -7.11 6.49 18.85
CA ARG A 182 -8.24 5.68 18.36
C ARG A 182 -9.25 6.54 17.61
N GLN A 183 -9.64 7.68 18.16
CA GLN A 183 -10.58 8.59 17.50
C GLN A 183 -10.02 9.09 16.17
N ALA A 184 -8.74 9.50 16.13
CA ALA A 184 -8.09 9.93 14.90
C ALA A 184 -8.03 8.80 13.85
N ASN A 185 -7.76 7.56 14.28
CA ASN A 185 -7.74 6.40 13.40
C ASN A 185 -9.13 6.12 12.81
N LEU A 186 -10.17 6.11 13.63
CA LEU A 186 -11.55 5.86 13.19
C LEU A 186 -12.05 6.95 12.24
N GLU A 187 -11.77 8.22 12.55
CA GLU A 187 -12.13 9.34 11.67
C GLU A 187 -11.44 9.22 10.31
N GLN A 188 -10.13 8.96 10.31
CA GLN A 188 -9.36 8.82 9.08
C GLN A 188 -9.80 7.61 8.27
N SER A 189 -10.04 6.48 8.93
CA SER A 189 -10.56 5.26 8.31
C SER A 189 -11.92 5.49 7.66
N PHE A 190 -12.81 6.23 8.33
CA PHE A 190 -14.10 6.63 7.78
C PHE A 190 -13.95 7.55 6.57
N ARG A 191 -13.06 8.56 6.63
CA ARG A 191 -12.77 9.45 5.49
C ARG A 191 -12.26 8.67 4.28
N ILE A 192 -11.36 7.71 4.48
CA ILE A 192 -10.84 6.83 3.41
C ILE A 192 -11.97 6.00 2.81
N LEU A 193 -12.79 5.36 3.64
CA LEU A 193 -13.94 4.56 3.18
C LEU A 193 -14.91 5.40 2.36
N PHE A 194 -15.22 6.61 2.81
CA PHE A 194 -16.11 7.53 2.11
C PHE A 194 -15.53 7.98 0.78
N GLN A 195 -14.24 8.35 0.74
CA GLN A 195 -13.55 8.72 -0.49
C GLN A 195 -13.49 7.56 -1.50
N LEU A 196 -13.23 6.35 -1.01
CA LEU A 196 -13.21 5.14 -1.83
C LEU A 196 -14.57 4.92 -2.50
N ASN A 197 -15.65 4.94 -1.73
CA ASN A 197 -17.01 4.72 -2.21
C ASN A 197 -17.48 5.82 -3.17
N GLN A 198 -17.30 7.09 -2.79
CA GLN A 198 -17.91 8.21 -3.50
C GLN A 198 -17.12 8.69 -4.72
N TYR A 199 -15.79 8.52 -4.72
CA TYR A 199 -14.94 9.09 -5.77
C TYR A 199 -14.08 8.04 -6.48
N VAL A 200 -13.38 7.18 -5.72
CA VAL A 200 -12.40 6.26 -6.33
C VAL A 200 -13.09 5.17 -7.13
N LEU A 201 -14.10 4.47 -6.58
CA LEU A 201 -14.81 3.41 -7.30
C LEU A 201 -15.53 3.94 -8.56
N PRO A 202 -16.27 5.07 -8.52
CA PRO A 202 -16.79 5.71 -9.72
C PRO A 202 -15.74 6.08 -10.76
N ALA A 203 -14.61 6.66 -10.34
CA ALA A 203 -13.52 6.99 -11.25
C ALA A 203 -12.90 5.75 -11.89
N LEU A 204 -12.80 4.63 -11.16
CA LEU A 204 -12.30 3.36 -11.69
C LEU A 204 -13.21 2.78 -12.79
N TYR A 205 -14.54 2.93 -12.69
CA TYR A 205 -15.43 2.52 -13.79
C TYR A 205 -15.10 3.26 -15.09
N VAL A 206 -14.94 4.58 -15.02
CA VAL A 206 -14.59 5.41 -16.17
C VAL A 206 -13.21 5.04 -16.70
N PHE A 207 -12.23 4.86 -15.81
CA PHE A 207 -10.88 4.46 -16.16
C PHE A 207 -10.85 3.12 -16.91
N LEU A 208 -11.56 2.09 -16.43
CA LEU A 208 -11.63 0.78 -17.09
C LEU A 208 -12.26 0.86 -18.48
N ILE A 209 -13.29 1.69 -18.67
CA ILE A 209 -13.91 1.92 -20.00
C ILE A 209 -12.89 2.55 -20.96
N ILE A 210 -12.14 3.55 -20.51
CA ILE A 210 -11.10 4.21 -21.33
C ILE A 210 -10.02 3.20 -21.73
N ILE A 211 -9.50 2.41 -20.79
CA ILE A 211 -8.46 1.42 -21.10
C ILE A 211 -8.99 0.33 -22.02
N SER A 212 -10.23 -0.13 -21.85
CA SER A 212 -10.86 -1.10 -22.74
C SER A 212 -10.94 -0.58 -24.18
N PHE A 213 -11.30 0.70 -24.36
CA PHE A 213 -11.30 1.34 -25.68
C PHE A 213 -9.89 1.43 -26.29
N LEU A 214 -8.89 1.81 -25.50
CA LEU A 214 -7.50 1.98 -25.98
C LEU A 214 -6.79 0.66 -26.31
N THR A 215 -7.11 -0.41 -25.59
CA THR A 215 -6.47 -1.73 -25.78
C THR A 215 -7.25 -2.63 -26.74
N GLY A 216 -8.54 -2.33 -26.98
CA GLY A 216 -9.44 -3.23 -27.71
C GLY A 216 -9.84 -4.49 -26.93
N GLU A 217 -9.37 -4.62 -25.68
CA GLU A 217 -9.63 -5.77 -24.81
C GLU A 217 -10.83 -5.50 -23.91
N ILE A 218 -11.71 -6.50 -23.78
CA ILE A 218 -12.90 -6.40 -22.95
C ILE A 218 -12.52 -6.71 -21.50
N GLN A 219 -12.33 -5.66 -20.69
CA GLN A 219 -11.96 -5.78 -19.26
C GLN A 219 -13.16 -6.09 -18.34
N LEU A 220 -14.16 -6.83 -18.84
CA LEU A 220 -15.43 -7.06 -18.16
C LEU A 220 -15.25 -7.62 -16.75
N LEU A 221 -14.30 -8.54 -16.55
CA LEU A 221 -14.03 -9.12 -15.24
C LEU A 221 -13.57 -8.07 -14.22
N ALA A 222 -12.69 -7.15 -14.62
CA ALA A 222 -12.22 -6.08 -13.74
C ALA A 222 -13.38 -5.12 -13.40
N PHE A 223 -14.21 -4.78 -14.39
CA PHE A 223 -15.38 -3.93 -14.17
C PHE A 223 -16.39 -4.57 -13.21
N LEU A 224 -16.68 -5.86 -13.39
CA LEU A 224 -17.54 -6.63 -12.48
C LEU A 224 -16.96 -6.68 -11.07
N LEU A 225 -15.65 -6.90 -10.93
CA LEU A 225 -14.99 -6.92 -9.62
C LEU A 225 -15.15 -5.59 -8.88
N VAL A 226 -14.89 -4.46 -9.56
CA VAL A 226 -15.12 -3.12 -8.99
C VAL A 226 -16.60 -2.93 -8.64
N GLY A 227 -17.52 -3.41 -9.49
CA GLY A 227 -18.97 -3.48 -9.24
C GLY A 227 -19.32 -4.19 -7.93
N VAL A 228 -18.82 -5.41 -7.76
CA VAL A 228 -19.07 -6.25 -6.58
C VAL A 228 -18.55 -5.59 -5.30
N ILE A 229 -17.33 -5.05 -5.33
CA ILE A 229 -16.74 -4.34 -4.18
C ILE A 229 -17.62 -3.14 -3.79
N HIS A 230 -18.06 -2.37 -4.78
CA HIS A 230 -18.88 -1.18 -4.56
C HIS A 230 -20.24 -1.54 -3.95
N ILE A 231 -20.91 -2.57 -4.47
CA ILE A 231 -22.18 -3.07 -3.91
C ILE A 231 -21.95 -3.57 -2.49
N TYR A 232 -20.92 -4.38 -2.26
CA TYR A 232 -20.60 -4.94 -0.96
C TYR A 232 -20.44 -3.86 0.12
N ILE A 233 -19.66 -2.81 -0.16
CA ILE A 233 -19.46 -1.69 0.78
C ILE A 233 -20.80 -1.09 1.21
N ASN A 234 -21.72 -0.84 0.27
CA ASN A 234 -23.02 -0.23 0.56
C ASN A 234 -23.96 -1.21 1.30
N VAL A 235 -23.97 -2.49 0.92
CA VAL A 235 -24.77 -3.52 1.61
C VAL A 235 -24.34 -3.68 3.07
N MET A 236 -23.02 -3.63 3.33
CA MET A 236 -22.48 -3.77 4.68
C MET A 236 -22.81 -2.59 5.61
N GLN A 237 -23.33 -1.48 5.09
CA GLN A 237 -23.84 -0.37 5.91
C GLN A 237 -25.27 -0.62 6.43
N LEU A 238 -26.04 -1.52 5.81
CA LEU A 238 -27.44 -1.77 6.19
C LEU A 238 -27.64 -2.21 7.65
N PRO A 239 -26.80 -3.08 8.25
CA PRO A 239 -26.95 -3.46 9.66
C PRO A 239 -26.85 -2.26 10.62
N MET A 240 -26.04 -1.25 10.29
CA MET A 240 -25.91 -0.04 11.10
C MET A 240 -27.24 0.73 11.12
N VAL A 241 -27.82 0.97 9.94
CA VAL A 241 -29.12 1.66 9.80
C VAL A 241 -30.20 0.93 10.58
N LYS A 242 -30.29 -0.40 10.42
CA LYS A 242 -31.28 -1.24 11.13
C LYS A 242 -31.13 -1.20 12.66
N ARG A 243 -29.90 -1.11 13.17
CA ARG A 243 -29.66 -1.06 14.63
C ARG A 243 -29.97 0.30 15.23
N TYR A 244 -29.68 1.38 14.49
CA TYR A 244 -29.81 2.74 14.99
C TYR A 244 -31.23 3.31 14.83
N PHE A 245 -31.88 3.07 13.69
CA PHE A 245 -33.19 3.62 13.36
C PHE A 245 -34.31 2.57 13.50
N LYS A 246 -34.43 1.96 14.69
CA LYS A 246 -35.48 0.96 14.99
C LYS A 246 -36.88 1.41 14.58
#